data_AF-A0A2V5PT69-F1
#
_entry.id   AF-A0A2V5PT69-F1
#
_cell.length_a   1.000
_cell.length_b   1.000
_cell.length_c   1.000
_cell.angle_alpha   90.00
_cell.angle_beta   90.00
_cell.angle_gamma   90.00
#
_symmetry.space_group_name_H-M   'P 1'
#
loop_
_entity.id
_entity.type
_entity.pdbx_description
1 polymer ?
#
loop_
_entity_poly.entity_id
_entity_poly.type
_entity_poly.pdbx_seq_one_letter_code
_entity_poly.pdbx_strand_id
1 'polypeptide(L)'
;MKPEPGSLFCGPHVTIQTQQQKTMNPIKLVLAGAFALASALTQAGELKYSIAPNFFEQNPDGKALGPCHGGAVIDRAGNIYVTTDTERGIVVFSSEGKFLRAVGPTRIHGLEVRQEGGQEYIYGA
;
A
#
# COMPACT_ATOMS: atom_id res chain seq x y z
N MET A 1 77.87 -37.15 -44.07
CA MET A 1 76.53 -37.76 -44.10
C MET A 1 75.87 -37.56 -42.74
N LYS A 2 74.60 -37.16 -42.79
CA LYS A 2 73.56 -36.78 -41.79
C LYS A 2 73.77 -36.93 -40.25
N PRO A 3 72.99 -36.12 -39.47
CA PRO A 3 73.24 -35.67 -38.09
C PRO A 3 72.39 -36.42 -37.05
N GLU A 4 72.43 -36.04 -35.76
CA GLU A 4 71.24 -36.00 -34.89
C GLU A 4 71.38 -34.91 -33.79
N PRO A 5 70.28 -34.23 -33.38
CA PRO A 5 70.25 -33.04 -32.53
C PRO A 5 69.77 -33.32 -31.09
N GLY A 6 70.26 -32.56 -30.11
CA GLY A 6 69.89 -32.68 -28.70
C GLY A 6 69.47 -31.36 -28.05
N SER A 7 68.18 -31.08 -28.13
CA SER A 7 67.33 -30.28 -27.21
C SER A 7 67.92 -29.06 -26.49
N LEU A 8 67.51 -27.87 -26.97
CA LEU A 8 67.50 -26.61 -26.23
C LEU A 8 66.48 -26.64 -25.07
N PHE A 9 66.89 -26.04 -23.96
CA PHE A 9 66.20 -25.94 -22.67
C PHE A 9 64.75 -25.43 -22.76
N CYS A 10 63.84 -26.06 -22.00
CA CYS A 10 62.49 -25.59 -21.70
C CYS A 10 62.44 -25.02 -20.26
N GLY A 11 62.03 -23.77 -20.11
CA GLY A 11 61.65 -23.13 -18.85
C GLY A 11 60.42 -22.24 -19.09
N PRO A 12 59.51 -22.07 -18.12
CA PRO A 12 58.12 -21.71 -18.39
C PRO A 12 57.96 -20.26 -18.83
N HIS A 13 57.33 -20.10 -19.98
CA HIS A 13 56.82 -18.84 -20.51
C HIS A 13 55.65 -18.39 -19.62
N VAL A 14 55.84 -17.34 -18.82
CA VAL A 14 54.73 -16.69 -18.10
C VAL A 14 53.93 -15.87 -19.10
N THR A 15 52.73 -16.32 -19.44
CA THR A 15 51.79 -15.56 -20.29
C THR A 15 50.91 -14.68 -19.41
N ILE A 16 51.17 -13.38 -19.38
CA ILE A 16 50.22 -12.40 -18.82
C ILE A 16 49.11 -12.19 -19.86
N GLN A 17 47.92 -12.72 -19.58
CA GLN A 17 46.71 -12.40 -20.34
C GLN A 17 46.12 -11.09 -19.79
N THR A 18 46.32 -9.99 -20.49
CA THR A 18 45.63 -8.71 -20.24
C THR A 18 44.16 -8.88 -20.64
N GLN A 19 43.29 -9.21 -19.68
CA GLN A 19 41.84 -9.19 -19.93
C GLN A 19 41.42 -7.74 -20.19
N GLN A 20 41.00 -7.49 -21.43
CA GLN A 20 40.48 -6.23 -21.90
C GLN A 20 39.25 -5.85 -21.08
N GLN A 21 39.29 -4.71 -20.40
CA GLN A 21 38.15 -4.20 -19.64
C GLN A 21 37.05 -3.84 -20.64
N LYS A 22 36.00 -4.68 -20.69
CA LYS A 22 34.83 -4.49 -21.57
C LYS A 22 34.18 -3.15 -21.22
N THR A 23 34.47 -2.11 -22.01
CA THR A 23 33.87 -0.80 -21.82
C THR A 23 32.37 -0.92 -22.12
N MET A 24 31.56 -0.66 -21.10
CA MET A 24 30.12 -0.61 -21.28
C MET A 24 29.80 0.64 -22.10
N ASN A 25 29.12 0.46 -23.24
CA ASN A 25 28.77 1.56 -24.15
C ASN A 25 27.94 2.61 -23.38
N PRO A 26 28.41 3.87 -23.24
CA PRO A 26 27.73 4.88 -22.43
C PRO A 26 26.32 5.20 -22.95
N ILE A 27 26.06 4.91 -24.23
CA ILE A 27 24.73 5.05 -24.86
C ILE A 27 23.71 4.13 -24.19
N LYS A 28 24.10 2.91 -23.78
CA LYS A 28 23.19 1.97 -23.10
C LYS A 28 22.83 2.42 -21.68
N LEU A 29 23.73 3.14 -21.01
CA LEU A 29 23.52 3.62 -19.64
C LEU A 29 22.60 4.86 -19.62
N VAL A 30 22.75 5.76 -20.58
CA VAL A 30 21.89 6.96 -20.72
C VAL A 30 20.46 6.60 -21.11
N LEU A 31 20.28 5.64 -22.03
CA LEU A 31 18.94 5.21 -22.47
C LEU A 31 18.14 4.52 -21.35
N ALA A 32 18.80 3.73 -20.51
CA ALA A 32 18.18 3.09 -19.34
C ALA A 32 17.83 4.12 -18.24
N GLY A 33 18.68 5.12 -18.01
CA GLY A 33 18.43 6.20 -17.05
C GLY A 33 17.28 7.11 -17.45
N ALA A 34 17.17 7.45 -18.75
CA ALA A 34 16.07 8.28 -19.26
C ALA A 34 14.71 7.56 -19.18
N PHE A 35 14.68 6.23 -19.36
CA PHE A 35 13.45 5.44 -19.24
C PHE A 35 12.97 5.32 -17.79
N ALA A 36 13.88 5.26 -16.81
CA ALA A 36 13.52 5.19 -15.40
C ALA A 36 12.95 6.52 -14.86
N LEU A 37 13.42 7.66 -15.37
CA LEU A 37 13.00 8.98 -14.89
C LEU A 37 11.59 9.38 -15.37
N ALA A 38 11.19 8.96 -16.57
CA ALA A 38 9.86 9.28 -17.13
C ALA A 38 8.70 8.59 -16.39
N SER A 39 8.94 7.40 -15.83
CA SER A 39 7.92 6.58 -15.15
C SER A 39 7.49 7.12 -13.78
N ALA A 40 8.32 7.94 -13.13
CA ALA A 40 8.11 8.36 -11.75
C ALA A 40 7.27 9.64 -11.59
N LEU A 41 6.99 10.38 -12.69
CA LEU A 41 6.45 11.74 -12.61
C LEU A 41 4.93 11.85 -12.65
N THR A 42 4.17 10.78 -12.91
CA THR A 42 2.70 10.86 -12.91
C THR A 42 2.07 9.51 -12.59
N GLN A 43 1.81 9.27 -11.31
CA GLN A 43 0.78 8.31 -10.92
C GLN A 43 0.02 8.82 -9.67
N ALA A 44 -0.57 10.01 -9.78
CA ALA A 44 -1.74 10.32 -8.96
C ALA A 44 -2.93 9.63 -9.65
N GLY A 45 -3.46 8.57 -9.03
CA GLY A 45 -4.66 7.89 -9.55
C GLY A 45 -5.87 8.81 -9.53
N GLU A 46 -6.72 8.72 -10.55
CA GLU A 46 -8.02 9.40 -10.53
C GLU A 46 -8.88 8.83 -9.40
N LEU A 47 -9.42 9.70 -8.54
CA LEU A 47 -10.36 9.29 -7.49
C LEU A 47 -11.69 8.89 -8.14
N LYS A 48 -11.99 7.60 -8.15
CA LYS A 48 -13.26 7.07 -8.64
C LYS A 48 -14.24 6.96 -7.48
N TYR A 49 -15.40 7.59 -7.62
CA TYR A 49 -16.50 7.49 -6.67
C TYR A 49 -17.79 7.13 -7.40
N SER A 50 -18.68 6.43 -6.71
CA SER A 50 -20.02 6.10 -7.19
C SER A 50 -21.00 6.29 -6.06
N ILE A 51 -22.22 6.72 -6.38
CA ILE A 51 -23.31 6.79 -5.40
C ILE A 51 -23.79 5.37 -5.11
N ALA A 52 -23.83 4.99 -3.84
CA ALA A 52 -24.42 3.74 -3.37
C ALA A 52 -25.82 4.04 -2.78
N PRO A 53 -26.89 4.02 -3.60
CA PRO A 53 -28.23 4.30 -3.09
C PRO A 53 -28.67 3.20 -2.13
N ASN A 54 -29.33 3.60 -1.04
CA ASN A 54 -29.87 2.67 -0.02
C ASN A 54 -28.82 1.71 0.57
N PHE A 55 -27.57 2.16 0.69
CA PHE A 55 -26.48 1.33 1.20
C PHE A 55 -26.72 0.88 2.65
N PHE A 56 -27.13 1.81 3.51
CA PHE A 56 -27.45 1.49 4.90
C PHE A 56 -28.90 1.02 5.06
N GLU A 57 -29.10 0.09 5.98
CA GLU A 57 -30.42 -0.28 6.48
C GLU A 57 -31.19 0.96 6.94
N GLN A 58 -32.40 1.14 6.42
CA GLN A 58 -33.18 2.38 6.61
C GLN A 58 -33.59 2.62 8.07
N ASN A 59 -33.94 1.55 8.78
CA ASN A 59 -34.44 1.60 10.16
C ASN A 59 -33.66 0.61 11.04
N PRO A 60 -32.38 0.91 11.35
CA PRO A 60 -31.56 0.04 12.19
C PRO A 60 -32.24 -0.16 13.55
N ASP A 61 -32.48 -1.42 13.94
CA ASP A 61 -33.24 -1.79 15.15
C ASP A 61 -34.67 -1.22 15.17
N GLY A 62 -35.31 -1.11 14.01
CA GLY A 62 -36.68 -0.60 13.87
C GLY A 62 -36.84 0.89 14.18
N LYS A 63 -35.73 1.64 14.31
CA LYS A 63 -35.71 3.04 14.72
C LYS A 63 -35.03 3.90 13.65
N ALA A 64 -35.59 5.09 13.41
CA ALA A 64 -34.94 6.09 12.56
C ALA A 64 -33.54 6.42 13.09
N LEU A 65 -32.55 6.64 12.22
CA LEU A 65 -31.16 6.84 12.63
C LEU A 65 -30.97 8.08 13.54
N GLY A 66 -31.74 9.14 13.28
CA GLY A 66 -31.63 10.42 13.98
C GLY A 66 -30.54 11.32 13.39
N PRO A 67 -30.26 12.48 14.03
CA PRO A 67 -29.17 13.37 13.61
C PRO A 67 -27.82 12.66 13.70
N CYS A 68 -27.00 12.80 12.65
CA CYS A 68 -25.69 12.16 12.52
C CYS A 68 -24.60 13.21 12.27
N HIS A 69 -24.55 14.25 13.11
CA HIS A 69 -23.72 15.42 12.85
C HIS A 69 -22.26 15.29 13.28
N GLY A 70 -21.87 14.16 13.88
CA GLY A 70 -20.49 13.92 14.28
C GLY A 70 -19.65 13.33 13.16
N GLY A 71 -19.31 12.04 13.28
CA GLY A 71 -18.33 11.40 12.41
C GLY A 71 -18.71 9.98 12.00
N ALA A 72 -17.99 9.49 10.99
CA ALA A 72 -18.05 8.10 10.57
C ALA A 72 -16.64 7.55 10.34
N VAL A 73 -16.40 6.31 10.76
CA VAL A 73 -15.12 5.61 10.56
C VAL A 73 -15.36 4.16 10.16
N ILE A 74 -14.36 3.53 9.56
CA ILE A 74 -14.39 2.13 9.12
C ILE A 74 -13.25 1.39 9.81
N ASP A 75 -13.57 0.28 10.48
CA ASP A 75 -12.57 -0.58 11.12
C ASP A 75 -11.89 -1.52 10.09
N ARG A 76 -10.82 -2.22 10.51
CA ARG A 76 -10.09 -3.16 9.63
C ARG A 76 -10.97 -4.31 9.11
N ALA A 77 -12.03 -4.66 9.82
CA ALA A 77 -12.98 -5.70 9.40
C ALA A 77 -14.03 -5.17 8.41
N GLY A 78 -14.05 -3.86 8.12
CA GLY A 78 -15.00 -3.23 7.23
C GLY A 78 -16.31 -2.81 7.91
N ASN A 79 -16.40 -2.89 9.24
CA ASN A 79 -17.57 -2.36 9.95
C ASN A 79 -17.52 -0.83 9.94
N ILE A 80 -18.68 -0.22 9.75
CA ILE A 80 -18.84 1.22 9.61
C ILE A 80 -19.51 1.74 10.88
N TYR A 81 -18.86 2.67 11.56
CA TYR A 81 -19.32 3.30 12.78
C TYR A 81 -19.80 4.70 12.45
N VAL A 82 -21.01 5.05 12.86
CA VAL A 82 -21.62 6.36 12.59
C VAL A 82 -22.16 6.92 13.89
N THR A 83 -21.79 8.15 14.25
CA THR A 83 -22.37 8.79 15.44
C THR A 83 -23.81 9.24 15.21
N THR A 84 -24.60 9.19 16.27
CA THR A 84 -25.98 9.67 16.32
C THR A 84 -26.23 10.36 17.65
N ASP A 85 -27.01 11.44 17.65
CA ASP A 85 -27.39 12.16 18.87
C ASP A 85 -28.57 11.52 19.61
N THR A 86 -29.00 10.37 19.13
CA THR A 86 -29.92 9.51 19.89
C THR A 86 -29.18 8.85 21.06
N GLU A 87 -29.95 8.20 21.94
CA GLU A 87 -29.40 7.41 23.06
C GLU A 87 -28.51 6.24 22.60
N ARG A 88 -28.52 5.90 21.31
CA ARG A 88 -27.67 4.85 20.74
C ARG A 88 -26.20 5.25 20.63
N GLY A 89 -25.88 6.55 20.63
CA GLY A 89 -24.52 7.08 20.56
C GLY A 89 -23.78 6.80 19.26
N ILE A 90 -23.30 5.57 19.08
CA ILE A 90 -22.62 5.13 17.85
C ILE A 90 -23.35 3.91 17.32
N VAL A 91 -23.84 4.00 16.08
CA VAL A 91 -24.47 2.90 15.36
C VAL A 91 -23.41 2.21 14.50
N VAL A 92 -23.35 0.88 14.57
CA VAL A 92 -22.37 0.06 13.87
C VAL A 92 -23.08 -0.73 12.78
N PHE A 93 -22.58 -0.63 11.56
CA PHE A 93 -23.04 -1.36 10.39
C PHE A 93 -21.96 -2.32 9.88
N SER A 94 -22.35 -3.39 9.20
CA SER A 94 -21.43 -4.24 8.44
C SER A 94 -20.92 -3.52 7.19
N SER A 95 -19.96 -4.15 6.49
CA SER A 95 -19.46 -3.71 5.18
C SER A 95 -20.53 -3.65 4.09
N GLU A 96 -21.69 -4.28 4.31
CA GLU A 96 -22.86 -4.30 3.42
C GLU A 96 -23.98 -3.36 3.92
N GLY A 97 -23.69 -2.52 4.93
CA GLY A 97 -24.63 -1.55 5.47
C GLY A 97 -25.75 -2.14 6.34
N LYS A 98 -25.62 -3.38 6.82
CA LYS A 98 -26.57 -4.00 7.75
C LYS A 98 -26.31 -3.57 9.18
N PHE A 99 -27.36 -3.27 9.94
CA PHE A 99 -27.19 -2.92 11.34
C PHE A 99 -26.63 -4.10 12.14
N LEU A 100 -25.59 -3.84 12.93
CA LEU A 100 -24.99 -4.84 13.82
C LEU A 100 -25.33 -4.58 15.28
N ARG A 101 -25.11 -3.34 15.76
CA ARG A 101 -25.29 -2.94 17.17
C ARG A 101 -25.19 -1.42 17.35
N ALA A 102 -25.49 -0.97 18.55
CA ALA A 102 -25.17 0.38 19.03
C ALA A 102 -24.21 0.32 20.22
N VAL A 103 -23.30 1.28 20.35
CA VAL A 103 -22.24 1.31 21.38
C VAL A 103 -21.91 2.74 21.81
N GLY A 104 -21.24 2.86 22.97
CA GLY A 104 -20.63 4.10 23.42
C GLY A 104 -21.63 5.14 23.96
N PRO A 105 -21.13 6.28 24.47
CA PRO A 105 -21.96 7.38 24.91
C PRO A 105 -22.54 8.17 23.72
N THR A 106 -23.59 8.94 23.98
CA THR A 106 -24.16 9.89 23.02
C THR A 106 -23.33 11.18 22.93
N ARG A 107 -23.63 12.02 21.92
CA ARG A 107 -23.03 13.34 21.68
C ARG A 107 -21.52 13.31 21.39
N ILE A 108 -21.07 12.30 20.65
CA ILE A 108 -19.71 12.22 20.09
C ILE A 108 -19.71 12.90 18.72
N HIS A 109 -18.82 13.88 18.55
CA HIS A 109 -18.70 14.66 17.31
C HIS A 109 -17.48 14.25 16.47
N GLY A 110 -16.45 13.70 17.10
CA GLY A 110 -15.27 13.17 16.41
C GLY A 110 -15.18 11.66 16.59
N LEU A 111 -14.94 10.94 15.48
CA LEU A 111 -14.46 9.55 15.51
C LEU A 111 -13.15 9.47 14.73
N GLU A 112 -12.18 8.75 15.28
CA GLU A 112 -10.90 8.48 14.62
C GLU A 112 -10.47 7.03 14.86
N VAL A 113 -10.14 6.31 13.79
CA VAL A 113 -9.52 4.98 13.88
C VAL A 113 -8.01 5.14 13.95
N ARG A 114 -7.37 4.45 14.89
CA ARG A 114 -5.91 4.40 15.04
C ARG A 114 -5.41 2.98 15.23
N GLN A 115 -4.21 2.74 14.75
CA GLN A 115 -3.49 1.48 14.95
C GLN A 115 -2.32 1.74 15.89
N GLU A 116 -2.31 1.04 17.02
CA GLU A 116 -1.30 1.18 18.07
C GLU A 116 -0.84 -0.20 18.50
N GLY A 117 0.45 -0.49 18.34
CA GLY A 117 1.01 -1.80 18.71
C GLY A 117 0.38 -3.01 18.00
N GLY A 118 -0.19 -2.81 16.81
CA GLY A 118 -0.91 -3.85 16.05
C GLY A 118 -2.39 -4.02 16.40
N GLN A 119 -2.87 -3.31 17.42
CA GLN A 119 -4.26 -3.25 17.83
C GLN A 119 -4.94 -2.00 17.27
N GLU A 120 -6.20 -2.16 16.84
CA GLU A 120 -7.02 -1.07 16.37
C GLU A 120 -7.84 -0.46 17.52
N TYR A 121 -7.92 0.86 17.54
CA TYR A 121 -8.67 1.68 18.49
C TYR A 121 -9.56 2.66 17.74
N ILE A 122 -10.74 2.94 18.31
CA ILE A 122 -11.61 4.03 17.88
C ILE A 122 -11.65 5.06 19.01
N TYR A 123 -11.19 6.26 18.72
CA TYR A 123 -11.24 7.40 19.62
C TYR A 123 -12.50 8.22 19.35
N GLY A 124 -13.18 8.66 20.42
CA GLY A 124 -14.34 9.52 20.37
C GLY A 124 -14.13 10.81 21.15
N ALA A 125 -14.59 11.95 20.62
CA ALA A 125 -14.56 13.27 21.27
C ALA A 125 -15.84 14.07 21.03
#